data_AF-A0A0C3CVK8-F1
#
_entry.id   AF-A0A0C3CVK8-F1
#
_cell.length_a   1.000
_cell.length_b   1.000
_cell.length_c   1.000
_cell.angle_alpha   90.00
_cell.angle_beta   90.00
_cell.angle_gamma   90.00
#
_symmetry.space_group_name_H-M   'P 1'
#
loop_
_entity.id
_entity.type
_entity.pdbx_description
1 polymer ?
#
loop_
_entity_poly.entity_id
_entity_poly.type
_entity_poly.pdbx_seq_one_letter_code
_entity_poly.pdbx_strand_id
1 'polypeptide(L)'
;MDATFYKNLKTSRGMLYSYYQRAPTADVLSSFDPNDPPLPALLFLHGFPTSSRLWKHQISFFLERGFTVCAPDLLGLGNTSKPTDTDAYRSSLICKDIVEILEAETMDRVIAIGHDLGSKIVSRMANFFPERFIAYAFLAAPYSAPRPMSKIDYTLRMTKKMCGYELCGHLLFYAEDDADQLIENRLDSFFSAIFPDDPKMGVTQVAPIGALKSWLQRGDMAKLAPYIEPEDLAMWRNTISREGIRPALCWHKALVTGINADDDKRALNKVRSYHTPG
;
A
#
# COMPACT_ATOMS: atom_id res chain seq x y z
N MET A 1 17.35 7.16 0.12
CA MET A 1 17.34 6.34 -1.11
C MET A 1 17.86 7.19 -2.25
N ASP A 2 18.80 6.67 -3.04
CA ASP A 2 19.40 7.41 -4.16
C ASP A 2 18.38 7.56 -5.31
N ALA A 3 18.11 8.81 -5.70
CA ALA A 3 17.11 9.14 -6.71
C ALA A 3 17.43 8.58 -8.10
N THR A 4 18.70 8.26 -8.40
CA THR A 4 19.13 7.73 -9.70
C THR A 4 18.60 6.32 -10.00
N PHE A 5 18.17 5.59 -8.97
CA PHE A 5 17.57 4.26 -9.08
C PHE A 5 16.03 4.29 -9.22
N TYR A 6 15.42 5.47 -9.24
CA TYR A 6 14.01 5.57 -9.62
C TYR A 6 13.87 5.47 -11.13
N LYS A 7 12.97 4.59 -11.55
CA LYS A 7 12.59 4.38 -12.95
C LYS A 7 11.11 4.69 -13.13
N ASN A 8 10.70 4.83 -14.39
CA ASN A 8 9.30 4.96 -14.75
C ASN A 8 8.91 3.88 -15.77
N LEU A 9 7.71 3.33 -15.61
CA LEU A 9 7.13 2.39 -16.56
C LEU A 9 5.70 2.83 -16.88
N LYS A 10 5.36 2.89 -18.17
CA LYS A 10 3.98 3.03 -18.61
C LYS A 10 3.39 1.63 -18.81
N THR A 11 2.40 1.29 -18.00
CA THR A 11 1.69 0.01 -18.07
C THR A 11 0.89 -0.13 -19.36
N SER A 12 0.49 -1.36 -19.68
CA SER A 12 -0.35 -1.70 -20.83
C SER A 12 -1.70 -0.98 -20.83
N ARG A 13 -2.19 -0.57 -19.65
CA ARG A 13 -3.41 0.24 -19.49
C ARG A 13 -3.15 1.75 -19.39
N GLY A 14 -1.93 2.19 -19.66
CA GLY A 14 -1.56 3.59 -19.80
C GLY A 14 -1.19 4.33 -18.51
N MET A 15 -1.14 3.66 -17.35
CA MET A 15 -0.70 4.29 -16.10
C MET A 15 0.83 4.36 -16.06
N LEU A 16 1.37 5.55 -15.82
CA LEU A 16 2.78 5.77 -15.52
C LEU A 16 3.05 5.47 -14.03
N TYR A 17 3.86 4.46 -13.75
CA TYR A 17 4.35 4.14 -12.41
C TYR A 17 5.78 4.63 -12.23
N SER A 18 6.02 5.27 -11.08
CA SER A 18 7.37 5.52 -10.58
C SER A 18 7.72 4.44 -9.56
N TYR A 19 8.92 3.87 -9.66
CA TYR A 19 9.37 2.82 -8.76
C TYR A 19 10.87 2.86 -8.54
N TYR A 20 11.28 2.52 -7.33
CA TYR A 20 12.68 2.31 -7.00
C TYR A 20 13.07 0.87 -7.34
N GLN A 21 14.13 0.68 -8.13
CA GLN A 21 14.69 -0.64 -8.36
C GLN A 21 16.20 -0.59 -8.19
N ARG A 22 16.75 -1.50 -7.39
CA ARG A 22 18.20 -1.57 -7.17
C ARG A 22 18.65 -2.99 -6.90
N ALA A 23 19.72 -3.38 -7.58
CA ALA A 23 20.51 -4.56 -7.24
C ALA A 23 21.63 -4.20 -6.25
N PRO A 24 22.13 -5.16 -5.45
CA PRO A 24 23.31 -4.96 -4.61
C PRO A 24 24.53 -4.52 -5.44
N THR A 25 25.49 -3.85 -4.79
CA THR A 25 26.75 -3.47 -5.46
C THR A 25 27.62 -4.70 -5.72
N ALA A 26 28.56 -4.59 -6.66
CA ALA A 26 29.52 -5.65 -6.94
C ALA A 26 30.33 -6.06 -5.69
N ASP A 27 30.68 -5.10 -4.83
CA ASP A 27 31.38 -5.34 -3.57
C ASP A 27 30.54 -6.14 -2.56
N VAL A 28 29.22 -5.91 -2.53
CA VAL A 28 28.33 -6.72 -1.70
C VAL A 28 28.23 -8.13 -2.28
N LEU A 29 28.04 -8.25 -3.60
CA LEU A 29 27.89 -9.57 -4.25
C LEU A 29 29.16 -10.42 -4.16
N SER A 30 30.35 -9.81 -4.18
CA SER A 30 31.63 -10.54 -4.07
C SER A 30 31.87 -11.17 -2.69
N SER A 31 31.09 -10.79 -1.68
CA SER A 31 31.13 -11.40 -0.34
C SER A 31 30.32 -12.70 -0.23
N PHE A 32 29.54 -13.06 -1.25
CA PHE A 32 28.75 -14.29 -1.31
C PHE A 32 29.43 -15.34 -2.19
N ASP A 33 29.17 -16.63 -1.93
CA ASP A 33 29.70 -17.71 -2.78
C ASP A 33 29.02 -17.65 -4.15
N PRO A 34 29.76 -17.54 -5.27
CA PRO A 34 29.17 -17.48 -6.61
C PRO A 34 28.46 -18.77 -7.02
N ASN A 35 28.66 -19.87 -6.29
CA ASN A 35 27.96 -21.14 -6.51
C ASN A 35 26.63 -21.23 -5.75
N ASP A 36 26.35 -20.30 -4.82
CA ASP A 36 25.05 -20.24 -4.17
C ASP A 36 23.96 -19.84 -5.17
N PRO A 37 22.74 -20.38 -5.05
CA PRO A 37 21.63 -19.95 -5.88
C PRO A 37 21.34 -18.46 -5.66
N PRO A 38 20.94 -17.72 -6.72
CA PRO A 38 20.65 -16.30 -6.58
C PRO A 38 19.50 -16.08 -5.59
N LEU A 39 19.65 -15.05 -4.75
CA LEU A 39 18.59 -14.64 -3.83
C LEU A 39 17.36 -14.13 -4.60
N PRO A 40 16.15 -14.44 -4.13
CA PRO A 40 14.93 -13.93 -4.74
C PRO A 40 14.86 -12.41 -4.58
N ALA A 41 14.34 -11.71 -5.59
CA ALA A 41 14.10 -10.27 -5.44
C ALA A 41 12.98 -10.01 -4.41
N LEU A 42 13.04 -8.82 -3.80
CA LEU A 42 12.05 -8.36 -2.83
C LEU A 42 11.18 -7.25 -3.44
N LEU A 43 9.88 -7.47 -3.47
CA LEU A 43 8.88 -6.46 -3.84
C LEU A 43 8.32 -5.81 -2.56
N PHE A 44 8.48 -4.50 -2.42
CA PHE A 44 7.94 -3.73 -1.30
C PHE A 44 6.78 -2.83 -1.73
N LEU A 45 5.59 -3.05 -1.15
CA LEU A 45 4.39 -2.25 -1.41
C LEU A 45 4.03 -1.45 -0.15
N HIS A 46 4.07 -0.12 -0.27
CA HIS A 46 3.80 0.80 0.85
C HIS A 46 2.30 0.96 1.15
N GLY A 47 1.98 1.75 2.17
CA GLY A 47 0.62 2.06 2.60
C GLY A 47 0.16 3.47 2.27
N PHE A 48 -1.02 3.83 2.75
CA PHE A 48 -1.52 5.20 2.73
C PHE A 48 -1.08 5.97 3.98
N PRO A 49 -0.79 7.28 3.91
CA PRO A 49 -0.68 8.15 2.74
C PRO A 49 0.79 8.35 2.28
N THR A 50 1.58 7.27 2.26
CA THR A 50 3.04 7.36 2.07
C THR A 50 3.47 7.07 0.62
N SER A 51 4.77 6.85 0.41
CA SER A 51 5.37 6.42 -0.86
C SER A 51 6.32 5.22 -0.64
N SER A 52 6.96 4.73 -1.71
CA SER A 52 8.03 3.73 -1.67
C SER A 52 9.13 4.04 -0.66
N ARG A 53 9.36 5.34 -0.37
CA ARG A 53 10.33 5.82 0.61
C ARG A 53 10.09 5.31 2.03
N LEU A 54 8.86 4.90 2.37
CA LEU A 54 8.55 4.24 3.65
C LEU A 54 9.50 3.05 3.92
N TRP A 55 9.96 2.37 2.86
CA TRP A 55 10.82 1.20 2.96
C TRP A 55 12.32 1.50 2.98
N LYS A 56 12.75 2.77 3.09
CA LYS A 56 14.16 3.16 2.93
C LYS A 56 15.12 2.36 3.83
N HIS A 57 14.72 2.08 5.07
CA HIS A 57 15.56 1.35 6.02
C HIS A 57 15.61 -0.15 5.67
N GLN A 58 14.48 -0.76 5.30
CA GLN A 58 14.43 -2.16 4.88
C GLN A 58 15.21 -2.36 3.59
N ILE A 59 15.05 -1.45 2.62
CA ILE A 59 15.79 -1.46 1.36
C ILE A 59 17.29 -1.43 1.61
N SER A 60 17.80 -0.48 2.41
CA SER A 60 19.24 -0.43 2.73
C SER A 60 19.71 -1.73 3.39
N PHE A 61 18.95 -2.23 4.37
CA PHE A 61 19.29 -3.46 5.10
C PHE A 61 19.38 -4.70 4.20
N PHE A 62 18.44 -4.86 3.25
CA PHE A 62 18.38 -6.02 2.37
C PHE A 62 19.36 -5.93 1.19
N LEU A 63 19.63 -4.72 0.68
CA LEU A 63 20.66 -4.52 -0.35
C LEU A 63 22.04 -4.96 0.14
N GLU A 64 22.40 -4.66 1.39
CA GLU A 64 23.65 -5.12 2.04
C GLU A 64 23.72 -6.65 2.23
N ARG A 65 22.60 -7.35 2.05
CA ARG A 65 22.48 -8.81 2.19
C ARG A 65 22.33 -9.53 0.86
N GLY A 66 22.63 -8.86 -0.25
CA GLY A 66 22.59 -9.48 -1.57
C GLY A 66 21.19 -9.53 -2.21
N PHE A 67 20.17 -8.94 -1.60
CA PHE A 67 18.83 -8.92 -2.19
C PHE A 67 18.65 -7.76 -3.16
N THR A 68 18.22 -8.07 -4.38
CA THR A 68 17.68 -7.07 -5.31
C THR A 68 16.29 -6.65 -4.85
N VAL A 69 15.98 -5.36 -4.92
CA VAL A 69 14.71 -4.79 -4.44
C VAL A 69 13.96 -4.06 -5.55
N CYS A 70 12.63 -4.10 -5.48
CA CYS A 70 11.71 -3.29 -6.26
C CYS A 70 10.65 -2.68 -5.31
N ALA A 71 10.47 -1.36 -5.35
CA ALA A 71 9.53 -0.65 -4.50
C ALA A 71 8.77 0.41 -5.32
N PRO A 72 7.62 0.08 -5.91
CA PRO A 72 6.79 1.04 -6.62
C PRO A 72 6.07 2.01 -5.67
N ASP A 73 5.89 3.24 -6.14
CA ASP A 73 4.84 4.11 -5.62
C ASP A 73 3.50 3.59 -6.13
N LEU A 74 2.55 3.34 -5.24
CA LEU A 74 1.22 2.84 -5.59
C LEU A 74 0.40 3.91 -6.34
N LEU A 75 -0.58 3.45 -7.13
CA LEU A 75 -1.48 4.33 -7.90
C LEU A 75 -2.07 5.44 -7.01
N GLY A 76 -2.06 6.68 -7.48
CA GLY A 76 -2.55 7.83 -6.70
C GLY A 76 -1.59 8.36 -5.64
N LEU A 77 -0.44 7.71 -5.41
CA LEU A 77 0.54 8.06 -4.39
C LEU A 77 1.94 8.27 -5.00
N GLY A 78 2.81 8.95 -4.25
CA GLY A 78 4.18 9.24 -4.69
C GLY A 78 4.25 9.93 -6.05
N ASN A 79 5.13 9.46 -6.93
CA ASN A 79 5.27 9.98 -8.30
C ASN A 79 4.53 9.14 -9.37
N THR A 80 3.73 8.17 -8.94
CA THR A 80 2.87 7.39 -9.85
C THR A 80 1.64 8.20 -10.27
N SER A 81 1.07 7.81 -11.41
CA SER A 81 -0.17 8.34 -12.00
C SER A 81 -1.29 8.48 -10.97
N LYS A 82 -2.08 9.55 -11.13
CA LYS A 82 -3.08 9.99 -10.15
C LYS A 82 -4.50 10.10 -10.74
N PRO A 83 -5.07 9.00 -11.25
CA PRO A 83 -6.45 9.01 -11.72
C PRO A 83 -7.42 9.30 -10.56
N THR A 84 -8.51 9.99 -10.83
CA THR A 84 -9.60 10.20 -9.86
C THR A 84 -10.82 9.32 -10.16
N ASP A 85 -10.77 8.57 -11.26
CA ASP A 85 -11.73 7.51 -11.55
C ASP A 85 -11.47 6.31 -10.63
N THR A 86 -12.47 5.96 -9.83
CA THR A 86 -12.37 4.86 -8.86
C THR A 86 -12.26 3.49 -9.56
N ASP A 87 -12.75 3.34 -10.79
CA ASP A 87 -12.59 2.10 -11.56
C ASP A 87 -11.11 1.77 -11.85
N ALA A 88 -10.24 2.78 -11.90
CA ALA A 88 -8.79 2.57 -12.06
C ALA A 88 -8.12 1.88 -10.85
N TYR A 89 -8.82 1.80 -9.71
CA TYR A 89 -8.34 1.26 -8.42
C TYR A 89 -8.87 -0.15 -8.14
N ARG A 90 -9.40 -0.85 -9.15
CA ARG A 90 -9.70 -2.28 -9.04
C ARG A 90 -8.43 -3.06 -8.73
N SER A 91 -8.52 -3.95 -7.75
CA SER A 91 -7.38 -4.71 -7.22
C SER A 91 -6.68 -5.52 -8.30
N SER A 92 -7.43 -6.13 -9.21
CA SER A 92 -6.89 -6.90 -10.35
C SER A 92 -6.07 -6.04 -11.30
N LEU A 93 -6.49 -4.81 -11.57
CA LEU A 93 -5.74 -3.87 -12.43
C LEU A 93 -4.44 -3.46 -11.77
N ILE A 94 -4.47 -3.11 -10.49
CA ILE A 94 -3.25 -2.73 -9.75
C ILE A 94 -2.28 -3.91 -9.62
N CYS A 95 -2.78 -5.12 -9.35
CA CYS A 95 -1.95 -6.32 -9.33
C CYS A 95 -1.27 -6.54 -10.70
N LYS A 96 -2.02 -6.34 -11.80
CA LYS A 96 -1.48 -6.45 -13.16
C LYS A 96 -0.39 -5.40 -13.41
N ASP A 97 -0.61 -4.14 -13.02
CA ASP A 97 0.39 -3.08 -13.17
C ASP A 97 1.71 -3.42 -12.46
N ILE A 98 1.63 -3.93 -11.24
CA ILE A 98 2.82 -4.32 -10.46
C ILE A 98 3.52 -5.52 -11.10
N VAL A 99 2.76 -6.49 -11.61
CA VAL A 99 3.31 -7.63 -12.35
C VAL A 99 4.05 -7.18 -13.62
N GLU A 100 3.52 -6.19 -14.35
CA GLU A 100 4.18 -5.60 -15.51
C GLU A 100 5.51 -4.89 -15.13
N ILE A 101 5.58 -4.26 -13.95
CA ILE A 101 6.84 -3.71 -13.42
C ILE A 101 7.86 -4.82 -13.17
N LEU A 102 7.44 -5.92 -12.53
CA LEU A 102 8.32 -7.06 -12.28
C LEU A 102 8.81 -7.71 -13.60
N GLU A 103 7.95 -7.82 -14.61
CA GLU A 103 8.33 -8.32 -15.94
C GLU A 103 9.35 -7.43 -16.63
N ALA A 104 9.15 -6.10 -16.60
CA ALA A 104 10.09 -5.13 -17.17
C ALA A 104 11.49 -5.21 -16.52
N GLU A 105 11.54 -5.60 -15.25
CA GLU A 105 12.77 -5.78 -14.49
C GLU A 105 13.30 -7.22 -14.51
N THR A 106 12.70 -8.12 -15.32
CA THR A 106 13.07 -9.54 -15.41
C THR A 106 13.01 -10.28 -14.07
N MET A 107 12.12 -9.85 -13.18
CA MET A 107 11.89 -10.45 -11.86
C MET A 107 10.72 -11.44 -11.93
N ASP A 108 11.03 -12.74 -12.05
CA ASP A 108 10.00 -13.76 -12.25
C ASP A 108 9.30 -14.15 -10.94
N ARG A 109 10.06 -14.75 -9.99
CA ARG A 109 9.54 -15.24 -8.71
C ARG A 109 10.12 -14.46 -7.53
N VAL A 110 9.33 -13.59 -6.93
CA VAL A 110 9.78 -12.64 -5.89
C VAL A 110 9.15 -12.93 -4.52
N ILE A 111 9.71 -12.34 -3.48
CA ILE A 111 9.05 -12.25 -2.16
C ILE A 111 8.30 -10.92 -2.12
N ALA A 112 7.00 -10.94 -1.83
CA ALA A 112 6.19 -9.74 -1.73
C ALA A 112 5.95 -9.33 -0.28
N ILE A 113 6.30 -8.09 0.05
CA ILE A 113 6.16 -7.49 1.37
C ILE A 113 5.22 -6.29 1.25
N GLY A 114 4.11 -6.33 1.98
CA GLY A 114 3.10 -5.28 1.95
C GLY A 114 2.87 -4.66 3.32
N HIS A 115 2.67 -3.35 3.37
CA HIS A 115 2.21 -2.59 4.53
C HIS A 115 0.88 -1.89 4.24
N ASP A 116 -0.12 -2.01 5.12
CA ASP A 116 -1.44 -1.34 4.98
C ASP A 116 -2.11 -1.63 3.61
N LEU A 117 -2.28 -0.64 2.71
CA LEU A 117 -2.80 -0.84 1.35
C LEU A 117 -1.94 -1.85 0.57
N GLY A 118 -0.61 -1.79 0.75
CA GLY A 118 0.31 -2.75 0.18
C GLY A 118 -0.02 -4.19 0.58
N SER A 119 -0.34 -4.44 1.85
CA SER A 119 -0.72 -5.79 2.33
C SER A 119 -2.01 -6.29 1.69
N LYS A 120 -2.99 -5.39 1.46
CA LYS A 120 -4.23 -5.71 0.74
C LYS A 120 -3.92 -6.13 -0.70
N ILE A 121 -3.03 -5.41 -1.38
CA ILE A 121 -2.61 -5.76 -2.73
C ILE A 121 -1.81 -7.07 -2.76
N VAL A 122 -0.84 -7.27 -1.85
CA VAL A 122 -0.12 -8.55 -1.74
C VAL A 122 -1.10 -9.71 -1.56
N SER A 123 -2.16 -9.52 -0.76
CA SER A 123 -3.22 -10.54 -0.62
C SER A 123 -3.91 -10.85 -1.95
N ARG A 124 -4.18 -9.83 -2.78
CA ARG A 124 -4.81 -10.01 -4.10
C ARG A 124 -3.85 -10.63 -5.11
N MET A 125 -2.57 -10.25 -5.10
CA MET A 125 -1.51 -10.85 -5.92
C MET A 125 -1.37 -12.34 -5.63
N ALA A 126 -1.45 -12.75 -4.37
CA ALA A 126 -1.44 -14.17 -3.98
C ALA A 126 -2.60 -14.99 -4.56
N ASN A 127 -3.70 -14.35 -4.99
CA ASN A 127 -4.83 -15.02 -5.60
C ASN A 127 -4.85 -14.91 -7.13
N PHE A 128 -4.41 -13.77 -7.68
CA PHE A 128 -4.42 -13.53 -9.12
C PHE A 128 -3.16 -13.96 -9.84
N PHE A 129 -2.01 -13.98 -9.17
CA PHE A 129 -0.71 -14.28 -9.77
C PHE A 129 0.18 -15.11 -8.83
N PRO A 130 -0.33 -16.21 -8.22
CA PRO A 130 0.44 -17.00 -7.24
C PRO A 130 1.75 -17.55 -7.80
N GLU A 131 1.84 -17.77 -9.11
CA GLU A 131 3.04 -18.24 -9.81
C GLU A 131 4.22 -17.25 -9.70
N ARG A 132 3.95 -15.95 -9.52
CA ARG A 132 4.96 -14.87 -9.48
C ARG A 132 5.61 -14.67 -8.12
N PHE A 133 5.16 -15.40 -7.09
CA PHE A 133 5.64 -15.21 -5.73
C PHE A 133 6.01 -16.52 -5.06
N ILE A 134 7.05 -16.48 -4.23
CA ILE A 134 7.50 -17.64 -3.43
C ILE A 134 7.17 -17.49 -1.95
N ALA A 135 7.01 -16.26 -1.48
CA ALA A 135 6.66 -15.95 -0.10
C ALA A 135 5.99 -14.57 0.01
N TYR A 136 5.28 -14.36 1.12
CA TYR A 136 4.55 -13.13 1.40
C TYR A 136 4.81 -12.69 2.85
N ALA A 137 4.96 -11.38 3.05
CA ALA A 137 4.99 -10.76 4.37
C ALA A 137 3.93 -9.64 4.46
N PHE A 138 3.18 -9.64 5.57
CA PHE A 138 2.06 -8.75 5.80
C PHE A 138 2.30 -7.92 7.06
N LEU A 139 2.36 -6.59 6.90
CA LEU A 139 2.61 -5.63 7.98
C LEU A 139 1.41 -4.69 8.15
N ALA A 140 1.03 -4.42 9.40
CA ALA A 140 -0.17 -3.65 9.80
C ALA A 140 -1.53 -4.26 9.43
N ALA A 141 -1.68 -4.85 8.24
CA ALA A 141 -2.90 -5.55 7.81
C ALA A 141 -2.58 -7.02 7.48
N PRO A 142 -3.33 -8.00 8.04
CA PRO A 142 -3.10 -9.42 7.74
C PRO A 142 -3.55 -9.77 6.32
N TYR A 143 -3.24 -11.00 5.90
CA TYR A 143 -3.83 -11.55 4.67
C TYR A 143 -5.36 -11.40 4.69
N SER A 144 -5.90 -10.83 3.63
CA SER A 144 -7.34 -10.68 3.43
C SER A 144 -7.79 -11.58 2.29
N ALA A 145 -8.51 -12.66 2.60
CA ALA A 145 -9.13 -13.54 1.60
C ALA A 145 -10.13 -12.76 0.72
N PRO A 146 -10.36 -13.15 -0.54
CA PRO A 146 -11.35 -12.47 -1.39
C PRO A 146 -12.76 -12.65 -0.80
N ARG A 147 -13.54 -11.56 -0.73
CA ARG A 147 -14.88 -11.54 -0.12
C ARG A 147 -15.90 -10.82 -1.01
N PRO A 148 -16.50 -11.52 -1.99
CA PRO A 148 -17.47 -10.96 -2.96
C PRO A 148 -18.68 -10.22 -2.38
N MET A 149 -19.03 -10.54 -1.13
CA MET A 149 -20.24 -10.05 -0.45
C MET A 149 -19.92 -9.16 0.76
N SER A 150 -18.63 -8.95 1.07
CA SER A 150 -18.25 -8.21 2.28
C SER A 150 -18.33 -6.72 2.03
N LYS A 151 -19.39 -6.09 2.54
CA LYS A 151 -19.46 -4.63 2.68
C LYS A 151 -18.64 -4.19 3.90
N ILE A 152 -18.09 -2.98 3.84
CA ILE A 152 -17.34 -2.38 4.95
C ILE A 152 -18.13 -2.41 6.27
N ASP A 153 -19.46 -2.22 6.22
CA ASP A 153 -20.33 -2.25 7.40
C ASP A 153 -20.28 -3.56 8.18
N TYR A 154 -20.13 -4.70 7.49
CA TYR A 154 -19.99 -5.99 8.15
C TYR A 154 -18.68 -6.03 8.96
N THR A 155 -17.57 -5.60 8.36
CA THR A 155 -16.27 -5.50 9.04
C THR A 155 -16.35 -4.55 10.23
N LEU A 156 -16.98 -3.38 10.08
CA LEU A 156 -17.15 -2.41 11.17
C LEU A 156 -17.97 -3.00 12.33
N ARG A 157 -19.10 -3.64 12.04
CA ARG A 157 -19.93 -4.32 13.07
C ARG A 157 -19.17 -5.43 13.79
N MET A 158 -18.46 -6.27 13.04
CA MET A 158 -17.71 -7.40 13.62
C MET A 158 -16.55 -6.92 14.49
N THR A 159 -15.78 -5.94 14.01
CA THR A 159 -14.66 -5.38 14.79
C THR A 159 -15.14 -4.65 16.03
N LYS A 160 -16.25 -3.90 15.96
CA LYS A 160 -16.88 -3.33 17.16
C LYS A 160 -17.27 -4.39 18.19
N LYS A 161 -17.89 -5.49 17.74
CA LYS A 161 -18.28 -6.59 18.63
C LYS A 161 -17.07 -7.28 19.28
N MET A 162 -15.97 -7.43 18.55
CA MET A 162 -14.77 -8.15 19.00
C MET A 162 -13.84 -7.29 19.86
N CYS A 163 -13.67 -6.02 19.50
CA CYS A 163 -12.64 -5.13 20.06
C CYS A 163 -13.23 -3.99 20.92
N GLY A 164 -14.55 -3.80 20.90
CA GLY A 164 -15.23 -2.68 21.58
C GLY A 164 -15.34 -1.40 20.76
N TYR A 165 -14.71 -1.34 19.58
CA TYR A 165 -14.73 -0.19 18.66
C TYR A 165 -14.52 -0.66 17.21
N GLU A 166 -14.93 0.15 16.24
CA GLU A 166 -14.68 -0.12 14.82
C GLU A 166 -13.20 0.07 14.48
N LEU A 167 -12.52 -0.95 13.93
CA LEU A 167 -11.07 -0.85 13.62
C LEU A 167 -10.77 0.05 12.41
N CYS A 168 -11.74 0.26 11.52
CA CYS A 168 -11.51 0.91 10.22
C CYS A 168 -12.62 1.90 9.82
N GLY A 169 -13.24 2.56 10.80
CA GLY A 169 -14.28 3.57 10.59
C GLY A 169 -13.81 4.79 9.78
N HIS A 170 -12.53 5.18 9.86
CA HIS A 170 -11.97 6.24 9.01
C HIS A 170 -12.08 5.96 7.50
N LEU A 171 -12.18 4.69 7.08
CA LEU A 171 -12.33 4.36 5.65
C LEU A 171 -13.65 4.91 5.09
N LEU A 172 -14.70 5.05 5.92
CA LEU A 172 -15.95 5.70 5.52
C LEU A 172 -15.72 7.18 5.25
N PHE A 173 -15.02 7.87 6.16
CA PHE A 173 -14.66 9.28 5.97
C PHE A 173 -13.84 9.47 4.69
N TYR A 174 -12.80 8.67 4.46
CA TYR A 174 -11.99 8.75 3.23
C TYR A 174 -12.78 8.51 1.93
N ALA A 175 -13.95 7.87 2.00
CA ALA A 175 -14.80 7.63 0.84
C ALA A 175 -15.84 8.75 0.60
N GLU A 176 -15.95 9.74 1.50
CA GLU A 176 -16.82 10.90 1.32
C GLU A 176 -16.28 11.83 0.22
N ASP A 177 -17.19 12.52 -0.49
CA ASP A 177 -16.83 13.31 -1.67
C ASP A 177 -16.05 14.61 -1.35
N ASP A 178 -16.09 15.08 -0.09
CA ASP A 178 -15.43 16.29 0.41
C ASP A 178 -14.25 16.00 1.37
N ALA A 179 -13.90 14.72 1.55
CA ALA A 179 -12.85 14.31 2.49
C ALA A 179 -11.46 14.83 2.10
N ASP A 180 -11.17 14.89 0.80
CA ASP A 180 -9.95 15.46 0.24
C ASP A 180 -9.76 16.91 0.69
N GLN A 181 -10.79 17.74 0.55
CA GLN A 181 -10.74 19.15 0.93
C GLN A 181 -10.50 19.33 2.42
N LEU A 182 -11.15 18.54 3.28
CA LEU A 182 -10.94 18.64 4.72
C LEU A 182 -9.51 18.23 5.11
N ILE A 183 -8.99 17.15 4.53
CA ILE A 183 -7.63 16.68 4.80
C ILE A 183 -6.59 17.69 4.31
N GLU A 184 -6.74 18.19 3.08
CA GLU A 184 -5.81 19.16 2.49
C GLU A 184 -5.75 20.47 3.28
N ASN A 185 -6.89 20.95 3.78
CA ASN A 185 -6.97 22.13 4.63
C ASN A 185 -6.47 21.91 6.08
N ARG A 186 -6.20 20.66 6.46
CA ARG A 186 -5.81 20.25 7.83
C ARG A 186 -4.65 19.26 7.79
N LEU A 187 -3.73 19.43 6.84
CA LEU A 187 -2.74 18.41 6.51
C LEU A 187 -1.81 18.05 7.69
N ASP A 188 -1.38 19.03 8.48
CA ASP A 188 -0.53 18.78 9.65
C ASP A 188 -1.32 18.04 10.76
N SER A 189 -2.59 18.40 10.97
CA SER A 189 -3.52 17.71 11.88
C SER A 189 -3.74 16.27 11.44
N PHE A 190 -3.92 16.06 10.13
CA PHE A 190 -4.05 14.73 9.53
C PHE A 190 -2.81 13.87 9.76
N PHE A 191 -1.61 14.35 9.43
CA PHE A 191 -0.39 13.58 9.66
C PHE A 191 -0.15 13.30 11.15
N SER A 192 -0.48 14.23 12.05
CA SER A 192 -0.37 14.00 13.48
C SER A 192 -1.34 12.92 13.99
N ALA A 193 -2.51 12.76 13.37
CA ALA A 193 -3.45 11.71 13.71
C ALA A 193 -3.03 10.33 13.19
N ILE A 194 -2.41 10.28 12.01
CA ILE A 194 -2.01 9.03 11.35
C ILE A 194 -0.67 8.49 11.87
N PHE A 195 0.24 9.37 12.30
CA PHE A 195 1.53 9.00 12.87
C PHE A 195 1.73 9.55 14.30
N PRO A 196 0.83 9.24 15.25
CA PRO A 196 0.95 9.73 16.62
C PRO A 196 2.07 8.99 17.37
N ASP A 197 2.73 9.70 18.28
CA ASP A 197 3.70 9.12 19.23
C ASP A 197 3.05 8.08 20.15
N ASP A 198 1.82 8.35 20.62
CA ASP A 198 1.01 7.37 21.34
C ASP A 198 0.11 6.57 20.36
N PRO A 199 0.40 5.28 20.11
CA PRO A 199 -0.39 4.47 19.19
C PRO A 199 -1.86 4.27 19.64
N LYS A 200 -2.18 4.48 20.93
CA LYS A 200 -3.57 4.42 21.42
C LYS A 200 -4.43 5.54 20.85
N MET A 201 -3.84 6.61 20.35
CA MET A 201 -4.57 7.66 19.63
C MET A 201 -5.23 7.10 18.36
N GLY A 202 -4.61 6.13 17.69
CA GLY A 202 -5.24 5.46 16.54
C GLY A 202 -6.57 4.79 16.91
N VAL A 203 -6.65 4.19 18.10
CA VAL A 203 -7.86 3.51 18.61
C VAL A 203 -9.00 4.48 18.92
N THR A 204 -8.69 5.72 19.31
CA THR A 204 -9.68 6.69 19.80
C THR A 204 -10.00 7.80 18.80
N GLN A 205 -9.01 8.23 18.01
CA GLN A 205 -9.10 9.41 17.14
C GLN A 205 -9.17 9.04 15.66
N VAL A 206 -8.83 7.81 15.27
CA VAL A 206 -8.78 7.41 13.85
C VAL A 206 -9.73 6.25 13.54
N ALA A 207 -9.61 5.15 14.28
CA ALA A 207 -10.34 3.93 14.02
C ALA A 207 -11.87 4.10 14.11
N PRO A 208 -12.46 4.76 15.13
CA PRO A 208 -13.92 4.84 15.25
C PRO A 208 -14.57 5.67 14.14
N ILE A 209 -15.81 5.34 13.79
CA ILE A 209 -16.56 6.06 12.76
C ILE A 209 -16.68 7.55 13.14
N GLY A 210 -16.28 8.43 12.23
CA GLY A 210 -16.37 9.89 12.39
C GLY A 210 -15.30 10.53 13.30
N ALA A 211 -14.47 9.74 13.98
CA ALA A 211 -13.45 10.25 14.90
C ALA A 211 -12.41 11.11 14.17
N LEU A 212 -11.85 10.61 13.07
CA LEU A 212 -10.85 11.34 12.29
C LEU A 212 -11.42 12.62 11.69
N LYS A 213 -12.64 12.56 11.14
CA LYS A 213 -13.32 13.75 10.60
C LYS A 213 -13.48 14.82 11.68
N SER A 214 -13.92 14.43 12.87
CA SER A 214 -14.11 15.33 13.99
C SER A 214 -12.78 15.92 14.49
N TRP A 215 -11.72 15.12 14.54
CA TRP A 215 -10.35 15.55 14.87
C TRP A 215 -9.88 16.66 13.92
N LEU A 216 -10.03 16.46 12.61
CA LEU A 216 -9.64 17.44 11.59
C LEU A 216 -10.48 18.71 11.66
N GLN A 217 -11.79 18.59 11.89
CA GLN A 217 -12.70 19.74 12.02
C GLN A 217 -12.32 20.63 13.21
N ARG A 218 -11.93 20.03 14.34
CA ARG A 218 -11.44 20.77 15.52
C ARG A 218 -10.03 21.32 15.33
N GLY A 219 -9.25 20.77 14.38
CA GLY A 219 -7.86 21.14 14.18
C GLY A 219 -6.95 20.62 15.29
N ASP A 220 -7.32 19.48 15.89
CA ASP A 220 -6.53 18.86 16.95
C ASP A 220 -5.16 18.42 16.42
N MET A 221 -4.17 18.38 17.31
CA MET A 221 -2.80 17.99 16.99
C MET A 221 -2.28 17.01 18.02
N ALA A 222 -1.50 16.04 17.57
CA ALA A 222 -0.73 15.14 18.41
C ALA A 222 0.77 15.34 18.19
N LYS A 223 1.57 14.88 19.15
CA LYS A 223 3.00 14.72 18.93
C LYS A 223 3.22 13.61 17.89
N LEU A 224 4.01 13.89 16.86
CA LEU A 224 4.39 12.91 15.84
C LEU A 224 5.32 11.85 16.43
N ALA A 225 5.17 10.62 15.95
CA ALA A 225 6.02 9.52 16.36
C ALA A 225 7.50 9.79 16.00
N PRO A 226 8.45 9.39 16.88
CA PRO A 226 9.87 9.72 16.71
C PRO A 226 10.53 9.03 15.51
N TYR A 227 9.91 7.98 14.96
CA TYR A 227 10.38 7.31 13.75
C TYR A 227 9.99 8.03 12.46
N ILE A 228 9.16 9.07 12.52
CA ILE A 228 8.85 9.91 11.36
C ILE A 228 9.96 10.95 11.21
N GLU A 229 10.82 10.73 10.22
CA GLU A 229 11.85 11.71 9.90
C GLU A 229 11.23 12.96 9.25
N PRO A 230 11.67 14.18 9.63
CA PRO A 230 11.14 15.42 9.08
C PRO A 230 11.19 15.52 7.55
N GLU A 231 12.23 14.97 6.92
CA GLU A 231 12.37 14.95 5.46
C GLU A 231 11.28 14.10 4.78
N ASP A 232 10.93 12.95 5.36
CA ASP A 232 9.91 12.05 4.82
C ASP A 232 8.53 12.71 4.92
N LEU A 233 8.22 13.27 6.09
CA LEU A 233 6.98 13.99 6.31
C LEU A 233 6.85 15.18 5.36
N ALA A 234 7.92 15.98 5.23
CA ALA A 234 7.93 17.11 4.30
C ALA A 234 7.69 16.64 2.86
N MET A 235 8.28 15.52 2.44
CA MET A 235 8.07 14.96 1.11
C MET A 235 6.61 14.56 0.87
N TRP A 236 6.01 13.76 1.76
CA TRP A 236 4.62 13.33 1.61
C TRP A 236 3.66 14.52 1.66
N ARG A 237 3.90 15.46 2.59
CA ARG A 237 3.15 16.71 2.71
C ARG A 237 3.23 17.53 1.43
N ASN A 238 4.42 17.76 0.89
CA ASN A 238 4.61 18.57 -0.30
C ASN A 238 3.96 17.93 -1.54
N THR A 239 4.02 16.60 -1.68
CA THR A 239 3.32 15.91 -2.76
C THR A 239 1.81 16.09 -2.65
N ILE A 240 1.23 15.90 -1.45
CA ILE A 240 -0.21 16.09 -1.24
C ILE A 240 -0.61 17.56 -1.45
N SER A 241 0.16 18.52 -0.95
CA SER A 241 -0.13 19.95 -1.16
C SER A 241 -0.07 20.37 -2.63
N ARG A 242 0.79 19.74 -3.44
CA ARG A 242 0.94 20.07 -4.87
C ARG A 242 -0.10 19.37 -5.74
N GLU A 243 -0.43 18.11 -5.44
CA GLU A 243 -1.16 17.23 -6.36
C GLU A 243 -2.52 16.77 -5.83
N GLY A 244 -2.85 17.15 -4.59
CA GLY A 244 -4.06 16.74 -3.89
C GLY A 244 -4.00 15.30 -3.37
N ILE A 245 -4.84 15.00 -2.39
CA ILE A 245 -4.96 13.65 -1.81
C ILE A 245 -6.08 12.82 -2.46
N ARG A 246 -6.99 13.47 -3.20
CA ARG A 246 -8.14 12.80 -3.82
C ARG A 246 -7.81 11.50 -4.57
N PRO A 247 -6.76 11.44 -5.41
CA PRO A 247 -6.36 10.20 -6.09
C PRO A 247 -5.98 9.09 -5.10
N ALA A 248 -5.35 9.41 -3.98
CA ALA A 248 -5.04 8.43 -2.95
C ALA A 248 -6.30 7.96 -2.19
N LEU A 249 -7.31 8.81 -2.04
CA LEU A 249 -8.59 8.45 -1.41
C LEU A 249 -9.44 7.50 -2.26
N CYS A 250 -9.23 7.44 -3.59
CA CYS A 250 -9.93 6.50 -4.47
C CYS A 250 -9.73 5.03 -4.07
N TRP A 251 -8.61 4.68 -3.42
CA TRP A 251 -8.41 3.37 -2.79
C TRP A 251 -9.51 3.02 -1.78
N HIS A 252 -9.85 3.99 -0.93
CA HIS A 252 -10.84 3.85 0.12
C HIS A 252 -12.26 3.84 -0.45
N LYS A 253 -12.52 4.70 -1.44
CA LYS A 253 -13.77 4.68 -2.20
C LYS A 253 -13.99 3.32 -2.86
N ALA A 254 -12.98 2.75 -3.52
CA ALA A 254 -13.05 1.42 -4.13
C ALA A 254 -13.33 0.30 -3.10
N LEU A 255 -12.80 0.41 -1.89
CA LEU A 255 -13.07 -0.55 -0.81
C LEU A 255 -14.51 -0.43 -0.28
N VAL A 256 -15.03 0.78 -0.12
CA VAL A 256 -16.36 1.04 0.46
C VAL A 256 -17.49 0.78 -0.55
N THR A 257 -17.33 1.17 -1.82
CA THR A 257 -18.37 1.01 -2.85
C THR A 257 -18.54 -0.43 -3.34
N GLY A 258 -17.63 -1.33 -2.98
CA GLY A 258 -17.70 -2.74 -3.34
C GLY A 258 -17.30 -3.01 -4.80
N ILE A 259 -16.60 -2.09 -5.45
CA ILE A 259 -16.15 -2.23 -6.85
C ILE A 259 -15.26 -3.48 -7.06
N ASN A 260 -14.59 -3.92 -6.00
CA ASN A 260 -13.75 -5.12 -5.96
C ASN A 260 -14.55 -6.43 -5.79
N ALA A 261 -15.88 -6.40 -5.65
CA ALA A 261 -16.69 -7.60 -5.47
C ALA A 261 -16.53 -8.60 -6.63
N ASP A 262 -16.50 -8.12 -7.87
CA ASP A 262 -16.30 -8.99 -9.04
C ASP A 262 -14.86 -9.49 -9.15
N ASP A 263 -13.88 -8.69 -8.73
CA ASP A 263 -12.49 -9.14 -8.59
C ASP A 263 -12.41 -10.29 -7.59
N ASP A 264 -13.07 -10.17 -6.45
CA ASP A 264 -13.08 -11.21 -5.43
C ASP A 264 -13.76 -12.49 -5.90
N LYS A 265 -14.84 -12.40 -6.70
CA LYS A 265 -15.46 -13.59 -7.32
C LYS A 265 -14.48 -14.28 -8.25
N ARG A 266 -13.80 -13.51 -9.11
CA ARG A 266 -12.81 -14.05 -10.06
C ARG A 266 -11.62 -14.69 -9.34
N ALA A 267 -11.12 -14.04 -8.28
CA ALA A 267 -10.05 -14.55 -7.45
C ALA A 267 -10.42 -15.90 -6.80
N LEU A 268 -11.63 -16.03 -6.23
CA LEU A 268 -12.09 -17.29 -5.64
C LEU A 268 -12.19 -18.42 -6.68
N ASN A 269 -12.68 -18.13 -7.88
CA ASN A 269 -12.77 -19.13 -8.95
C ASN A 269 -11.38 -19.63 -9.36
N LYS A 270 -10.40 -18.71 -9.48
CA LYS A 270 -9.01 -19.06 -9.80
C LYS A 270 -8.35 -19.89 -8.69
N VAL A 271 -8.58 -19.55 -7.42
CA VAL A 271 -8.08 -20.36 -6.28
C VAL A 271 -8.64 -21.78 -6.31
N ARG A 272 -9.94 -21.94 -6.62
CA ARG A 272 -10.59 -23.26 -6.71
C ARG A 272 -10.00 -24.13 -7.83
N SER A 273 -9.65 -23.55 -8.98
CA SER A 273 -9.03 -24.32 -10.08
C SER A 273 -7.65 -24.89 -9.75
N TYR A 274 -6.93 -24.31 -8.77
CA TYR A 274 -5.66 -24.87 -8.30
C TYR A 274 -5.83 -26.08 -7.36
N HIS A 275 -7.04 -26.29 -6.81
CA HIS A 275 -7.31 -27.31 -5.80
C HIS A 275 -8.20 -28.46 -6.29
N THR A 276 -8.60 -28.48 -7.56
CA THR A 276 -9.18 -29.68 -8.17
C THR A 276 -8.06 -30.68 -8.46
N PRO A 277 -8.05 -31.88 -7.84
CA PRO A 277 -7.15 -32.94 -8.25
C PRO A 277 -7.52 -33.34 -9.69
N GLY A 278 -6.52 -33.38 -10.57
CA GLY A 278 -6.63 -34.08 -11.86
C GLY A 278 -6.65 -35.59 -11.68
#